data_AF-A0A7S1DMA8-F1
#
_entry.id   AF-A0A7S1DMA8-F1
#
_cell.length_a   1.000
_cell.length_b   1.000
_cell.length_c   1.000
_cell.angle_alpha   90.00
_cell.angle_beta   90.00
_cell.angle_gamma   90.00
#
_symmetry.space_group_name_H-M   'P 1'
#
loop_
_entity.id
_entity.type
_entity.pdbx_description
1 polymer ?
#
loop_
_entity_poly.entity_id
_entity_poly.type
_entity_poly.pdbx_seq_one_letter_code
_entity_poly.pdbx_strand_id
1 'polypeptide(L)'
;MVARRGVISLRGALFVATVLEALSRCGGTDVCGGAGHLVKRPRAVFSDIDGTIVHYYRGGAKGVEVVEEDCEAMTGVVRDASGSERKCRLLSSSRLGNGFISLPTIDKINKLRAKGLRVTLVTGARTTTMLKRIPTLPLVDALVCESGSCILYPETGRDGETYWGADLEWRERIRSVVGDQKEPLPPPEKRQGALWDLYRRLLEQGMRADALGYTASFRVIPRDDAERDALERLRSEIEGGELACRCNLG
;
A
#
# COMPACT_ATOMS: atom_id res chain seq x y z
N MET A 1 -3.45 -11.29 -23.13
CA MET A 1 -2.81 -9.96 -23.11
C MET A 1 -3.22 -9.28 -21.80
N VAL A 2 -2.31 -9.17 -20.83
CA VAL A 2 -2.62 -8.52 -19.53
C VAL A 2 -2.54 -7.01 -19.76
N ALA A 3 -3.64 -6.31 -19.54
CA ALA A 3 -3.67 -4.85 -19.69
C ALA A 3 -2.82 -4.20 -18.59
N ARG A 4 -1.74 -3.52 -19.01
CA ARG A 4 -0.85 -2.76 -18.10
C ARG A 4 -1.61 -1.60 -17.47
N ARG A 5 -1.40 -1.35 -16.18
CA ARG A 5 -2.10 -0.28 -15.44
C ARG A 5 -1.10 0.68 -14.79
N GLY A 6 -1.33 1.98 -14.97
CA GLY A 6 -0.60 3.03 -14.25
C GLY A 6 -1.30 3.38 -12.94
N VAL A 7 -0.54 3.55 -11.87
CA VAL A 7 -1.00 4.21 -10.65
C VAL A 7 -0.24 5.53 -10.53
N ILE A 8 -0.97 6.64 -10.51
CA ILE A 8 -0.37 7.95 -10.26
C ILE A 8 -0.57 8.28 -8.78
N SER A 9 0.54 8.60 -8.11
CA SER A 9 0.62 8.85 -6.68
C SER A 9 1.65 9.94 -6.38
N LEU A 10 1.91 10.14 -5.09
CA LEU A 10 3.00 10.98 -4.63
C LEU A 10 4.38 10.40 -5.00
N ARG A 11 5.40 11.27 -5.06
CA ARG A 11 6.74 10.96 -5.56
C ARG A 11 7.41 9.77 -4.85
N GLY A 12 8.28 9.02 -5.54
CA GLY A 12 9.08 7.97 -4.92
C GLY A 12 10.01 8.46 -3.79
N ALA A 13 10.52 9.68 -3.88
CA ALA A 13 11.24 10.33 -2.78
C ALA A 13 10.31 10.60 -1.58
N LEU A 14 9.03 10.88 -1.84
CA LEU A 14 8.02 11.02 -0.79
C LEU A 14 7.73 9.67 -0.13
N PHE A 15 7.73 8.55 -0.86
CA PHE A 15 7.64 7.21 -0.27
C PHE A 15 8.80 6.94 0.71
N VAL A 16 10.03 7.32 0.34
CA VAL A 16 11.18 7.24 1.26
C VAL A 16 10.97 8.18 2.45
N ALA A 17 10.46 9.39 2.24
CA ALA A 17 10.10 10.29 3.33
C ALA A 17 8.97 9.74 4.23
N THR A 18 7.96 9.07 3.69
CA THR A 18 6.89 8.38 4.42
C THR A 18 7.47 7.27 5.29
N VAL A 19 8.36 6.47 4.71
CA VAL A 19 9.09 5.40 5.41
C VAL A 19 9.93 5.99 6.53
N LEU A 20 10.69 7.08 6.28
CA LEU A 20 11.51 7.75 7.29
C LEU A 20 10.67 8.45 8.38
N GLU A 21 9.52 9.04 8.04
CA GLU A 21 8.60 9.66 8.98
C GLU A 21 7.95 8.60 9.89
N ALA A 22 7.54 7.47 9.31
CA ALA A 22 7.05 6.34 10.10
C ALA A 22 8.13 5.87 11.11
N LEU A 23 9.42 5.95 10.77
CA LEU A 23 10.53 5.63 11.69
C LEU A 23 10.74 6.69 12.76
N SER A 24 10.67 7.98 12.41
CA SER A 24 10.94 9.08 13.34
C SER A 24 9.97 9.03 14.52
N ARG A 25 8.68 8.80 14.25
CA ARG A 25 7.62 8.66 15.26
C ARG A 25 7.72 7.37 16.08
N CYS A 26 8.33 6.34 15.52
CA CYS A 26 8.57 5.08 16.23
C CYS A 26 9.78 5.13 17.20
N GLY A 27 10.47 6.27 17.36
CA GLY A 27 11.47 6.49 18.41
C GLY A 27 12.89 6.05 18.08
N GLY A 28 13.37 6.24 16.84
CA GLY A 28 14.78 5.92 16.56
C GLY A 28 15.33 6.33 15.20
N THR A 29 16.12 7.40 15.16
CA THR A 29 16.95 7.74 14.00
C THR A 29 18.36 8.14 14.44
N ASP A 30 19.19 7.16 14.81
CA ASP A 30 20.65 7.32 14.75
C ASP A 30 21.12 6.93 13.35
N VAL A 31 21.00 7.86 12.40
CA VAL A 31 21.60 7.74 11.06
C VAL A 31 23.04 8.23 11.18
N CYS A 32 24.01 7.33 11.34
CA CYS A 32 25.43 7.70 11.36
C CYS A 32 26.04 7.44 9.98
N GLY A 33 26.49 8.52 9.34
CA GLY A 33 27.54 8.46 8.33
C GLY A 33 28.91 8.51 9.02
N GLY A 34 29.86 7.71 8.56
CA GLY A 34 31.27 7.80 8.99
C GLY A 34 31.89 6.46 9.37
N ALA A 35 32.93 6.09 8.64
CA ALA A 35 33.70 4.85 8.68
C ALA A 35 34.05 4.32 10.08
N GLY A 36 33.42 3.22 10.47
CA GLY A 36 33.78 2.40 11.63
C GLY A 36 32.76 1.27 11.79
N HIS A 37 33.15 0.04 11.48
CA HIS A 37 32.26 -1.13 11.28
C HIS A 37 31.52 -1.58 12.55
N LEU A 38 30.50 -0.84 12.96
CA LEU A 38 29.41 -1.34 13.79
C LEU A 38 28.32 -1.86 12.86
N VAL A 39 28.14 -3.19 12.81
CA VAL A 39 26.94 -3.79 12.20
C VAL A 39 25.76 -3.40 13.08
N LYS A 40 25.19 -2.22 12.85
CA LYS A 40 24.02 -1.75 13.60
C LYS A 40 22.90 -2.77 13.38
N ARG A 41 22.37 -3.31 14.47
CA ARG A 41 21.19 -4.18 14.42
C ARG A 41 20.05 -3.40 13.75
N PRO A 42 19.32 -3.99 12.79
CA PRO A 42 18.20 -3.32 12.16
C PRO A 42 17.15 -2.95 13.22
N ARG A 43 16.68 -1.70 13.18
CA ARG A 43 15.65 -1.19 14.11
C ARG A 43 14.24 -1.26 13.52
N ALA A 44 14.14 -1.45 12.21
CA ALA A 44 12.87 -1.51 11.52
C ALA A 44 12.89 -2.38 10.26
N VAL A 45 11.71 -2.86 9.87
CA VAL A 45 11.46 -3.67 8.67
C VAL A 45 10.26 -3.09 7.94
N PHE A 46 10.41 -2.96 6.62
CA PHE A 46 9.35 -2.57 5.71
C PHE A 46 9.03 -3.76 4.81
N SER A 47 7.75 -4.10 4.70
CA SER A 47 7.30 -5.12 3.76
C SER A 47 6.16 -4.56 2.93
N ASP A 48 6.26 -4.74 1.61
CA ASP A 48 5.06 -4.68 0.79
C ASP A 48 4.07 -5.78 1.23
N ILE A 49 2.78 -5.59 0.98
CA ILE A 49 1.72 -6.56 1.30
C ILE A 49 1.46 -7.48 0.11
N ASP A 50 0.96 -6.91 -0.99
CA ASP A 50 0.34 -7.64 -2.08
C ASP A 50 1.38 -8.22 -3.04
N GLY A 51 1.52 -9.55 -3.05
CA GLY A 51 2.55 -10.26 -3.81
C GLY A 51 3.81 -10.55 -3.00
N THR A 52 3.93 -9.97 -1.80
CA THR A 52 5.08 -10.16 -0.90
C THR A 52 4.75 -11.06 0.29
N ILE A 53 3.89 -10.62 1.21
CA ILE A 53 3.44 -11.43 2.36
C ILE A 53 2.02 -11.97 2.19
N VAL A 54 1.26 -11.41 1.25
CA VAL A 54 -0.07 -11.85 0.85
C VAL A 54 0.01 -12.34 -0.59
N HIS A 55 -0.42 -13.57 -0.82
CA HIS A 55 -0.41 -14.16 -2.16
C HIS A 55 -1.83 -14.38 -2.67
N TYR A 56 -2.00 -14.28 -3.98
CA TYR A 56 -3.27 -14.51 -4.67
C TYR A 56 -3.09 -15.72 -5.58
N TYR A 57 -3.98 -16.70 -5.44
CA TYR A 57 -3.88 -17.98 -6.17
C TYR A 57 -4.92 -18.10 -7.30
N ARG A 58 -5.76 -17.08 -7.50
CA ARG A 58 -6.73 -17.04 -8.59
C ARG A 58 -5.99 -17.01 -9.94
N GLY A 59 -6.15 -18.06 -10.73
CA GLY A 59 -5.49 -18.21 -12.03
C GLY A 59 -4.36 -19.23 -12.08
N GLY A 60 -4.20 -20.07 -11.04
CA GLY A 60 -3.31 -21.23 -11.10
C GLY A 60 -1.84 -20.86 -10.96
N ALA A 61 -1.48 -20.21 -9.85
CA ALA A 61 -0.06 -20.09 -9.48
C ALA A 61 0.57 -21.48 -9.55
N LYS A 62 1.62 -21.64 -10.37
CA LYS A 62 2.18 -22.97 -10.66
C LYS A 62 2.59 -23.67 -9.36
N GLY A 63 1.94 -24.79 -9.10
CA GLY A 63 2.24 -25.63 -7.93
C GLY A 63 1.73 -25.08 -6.60
N VAL A 64 0.74 -24.19 -6.58
CA VAL A 64 0.01 -23.89 -5.34
C VAL A 64 -1.49 -24.06 -5.55
N GLU A 65 -2.12 -24.82 -4.68
CA GLU A 65 -3.55 -25.14 -4.69
C GLU A 65 -4.21 -24.55 -3.45
N VAL A 66 -5.40 -23.95 -3.61
CA VAL A 66 -6.27 -23.59 -2.49
C VAL A 66 -7.10 -24.84 -2.13
N VAL A 67 -6.81 -25.43 -0.98
CA VAL A 67 -7.47 -26.66 -0.50
C VAL A 67 -8.79 -26.34 0.19
N GLU A 68 -8.80 -25.25 0.97
CA GLU A 68 -9.96 -24.83 1.76
C GLU A 68 -10.04 -23.31 1.80
N GLU A 69 -11.26 -22.77 1.71
CA GLU A 69 -11.55 -21.35 1.84
C GLU A 69 -12.85 -21.15 2.64
N ASP A 70 -12.73 -20.54 3.83
CA ASP A 70 -13.86 -20.15 4.68
C ASP A 70 -13.91 -18.61 4.76
N CYS A 71 -14.79 -18.03 3.96
CA CYS A 71 -14.98 -16.58 3.88
C CYS A 71 -15.62 -15.98 5.14
N GLU A 72 -16.37 -16.77 5.92
CA GLU A 72 -17.01 -16.28 7.15
C GLU A 72 -16.00 -16.23 8.29
N ALA A 73 -15.22 -17.29 8.46
CA ALA A 73 -14.13 -17.33 9.44
C ALA A 73 -12.89 -16.54 9.00
N MET A 74 -12.85 -16.09 7.74
CA MET A 74 -11.68 -15.43 7.13
C MET A 74 -10.41 -16.30 7.21
N THR A 75 -10.55 -17.61 6.97
CA THR A 75 -9.46 -18.59 7.03
C THR A 75 -9.38 -19.44 5.77
N GLY A 76 -8.22 -20.01 5.49
CA GLY A 76 -8.08 -20.97 4.39
C GLY A 76 -6.83 -21.84 4.52
N VAL A 77 -6.74 -22.86 3.68
CA VAL A 77 -5.60 -23.77 3.60
C VAL A 77 -5.07 -23.77 2.17
N VAL A 78 -3.76 -23.59 2.03
CA VAL A 78 -3.07 -23.66 0.74
C VAL A 78 -2.05 -24.78 0.75
N ARG A 79 -1.96 -25.54 -0.33
CA ARG A 79 -1.00 -26.64 -0.53
C ARG A 79 0.02 -26.22 -1.57
N ASP A 80 1.30 -26.27 -1.21
CA ASP A 80 2.39 -25.96 -2.14
C ASP A 80 2.82 -27.17 -2.98
N ALA A 81 3.78 -26.98 -3.88
CA ALA A 81 4.19 -27.97 -4.87
C ALA A 81 4.83 -29.22 -4.22
N SER A 82 5.26 -29.12 -2.97
CA SER A 82 5.78 -30.25 -2.20
C SER A 82 4.67 -31.10 -1.56
N GLY A 83 3.41 -30.68 -1.69
CA GLY A 83 2.27 -31.24 -0.97
C GLY A 83 2.12 -30.70 0.45
N SER A 84 2.95 -29.74 0.86
CA SER A 84 2.89 -29.16 2.20
C SER A 84 1.73 -28.18 2.32
N GLU A 85 0.88 -28.39 3.32
CA GLU A 85 -0.27 -27.53 3.59
C GLU A 85 0.05 -26.42 4.60
N ARG A 86 -0.52 -25.23 4.38
CA ARG A 86 -0.35 -24.06 5.23
C ARG A 86 -1.69 -23.42 5.53
N LYS A 87 -1.99 -23.32 6.82
CA LYS A 87 -3.11 -22.52 7.31
C LYS A 87 -2.82 -21.04 7.07
N CYS A 88 -3.84 -20.33 6.60
CA CYS A 88 -3.78 -18.94 6.21
C CYS A 88 -4.97 -18.17 6.78
N ARG A 89 -4.78 -16.86 6.91
CA ARG A 89 -5.90 -15.91 6.99
C ARG A 89 -6.22 -15.39 5.61
N LEU A 90 -7.50 -15.17 5.36
CA LEU A 90 -7.99 -14.57 4.13
C LEU A 90 -7.98 -13.04 4.24
N LEU A 91 -7.64 -12.40 3.13
CA LEU A 91 -7.75 -10.96 2.96
C LEU A 91 -8.72 -10.70 1.83
N SER A 92 -9.81 -10.01 2.14
CA SER A 92 -10.79 -9.65 1.14
C SER A 92 -10.16 -8.79 0.03
N SER A 93 -10.56 -9.08 -1.20
CA SER A 93 -10.12 -8.35 -2.39
C SER A 93 -11.24 -8.34 -3.41
N SER A 94 -11.54 -7.15 -3.95
CA SER A 94 -12.62 -6.99 -4.92
C SER A 94 -12.23 -7.40 -6.35
N ARG A 95 -10.94 -7.56 -6.65
CA ARG A 95 -10.47 -7.75 -8.05
C ARG A 95 -9.74 -9.07 -8.30
N LEU A 96 -8.92 -9.55 -7.37
CA LEU A 96 -8.00 -10.67 -7.62
C LEU A 96 -8.43 -11.99 -6.98
N GLY A 97 -9.63 -12.05 -6.38
CA GLY A 97 -9.98 -13.12 -5.43
C GLY A 97 -9.30 -12.92 -4.09
N ASN A 98 -9.64 -13.73 -3.09
CA ASN A 98 -9.11 -13.59 -1.75
C ASN A 98 -7.58 -13.72 -1.73
N GLY A 99 -6.93 -12.86 -0.95
CA GLY A 99 -5.51 -12.94 -0.66
C GLY A 99 -5.27 -13.83 0.54
N PHE A 100 -4.12 -14.51 0.59
CA PHE A 100 -3.77 -15.46 1.65
C PHE A 100 -2.47 -15.01 2.33
N ILE A 101 -2.52 -14.84 3.65
CA ILE A 101 -1.31 -14.71 4.49
C ILE A 101 -1.18 -15.93 5.39
N SER A 102 -0.05 -16.62 5.29
CA SER A 102 0.18 -17.83 6.08
C SER A 102 0.39 -17.50 7.57
N LEU A 103 -0.15 -18.34 8.46
CA LEU A 103 0.04 -18.19 9.92
C LEU A 103 1.53 -18.15 10.33
N PRO A 104 2.44 -18.94 9.71
CA PRO A 104 3.88 -18.81 9.97
C PRO A 104 4.46 -17.43 9.63
N THR A 105 3.91 -16.71 8.66
CA THR A 105 4.36 -15.35 8.31
C THR A 105 3.93 -14.35 9.37
N ILE A 106 2.69 -14.48 9.87
CA ILE A 106 2.19 -13.69 11.01
C ILE A 106 3.06 -13.92 12.25
N ASP A 107 3.37 -15.19 12.56
CA ASP A 107 4.25 -15.55 13.70
C ASP A 107 5.65 -14.94 13.56
N LYS A 108 6.25 -14.97 12.36
CA LYS A 108 7.54 -14.32 12.09
C LYS A 108 7.49 -12.81 12.35
N ILE A 109 6.44 -12.13 11.89
CA ILE A 109 6.26 -10.69 12.13
C ILE A 109 6.14 -10.39 13.62
N ASN A 110 5.35 -11.18 14.36
CA ASN A 110 5.22 -11.05 15.81
C ASN A 110 6.56 -11.25 16.52
N LYS A 111 7.35 -12.26 16.11
CA LYS A 111 8.70 -12.51 16.65
C LYS A 111 9.68 -11.37 16.37
N LEU A 112 9.59 -10.69 15.22
CA LEU A 112 10.40 -9.51 14.94
C LEU A 112 10.03 -8.36 15.88
N ARG A 113 8.74 -8.11 16.08
CA ARG A 113 8.25 -7.07 17.00
C ARG A 113 8.62 -7.36 18.45
N ALA A 114 8.51 -8.60 18.89
CA ALA A 114 8.92 -9.02 20.23
C ALA A 114 10.43 -8.82 20.49
N LYS A 115 11.25 -8.77 19.43
CA LYS A 115 12.68 -8.46 19.51
C LYS A 115 12.98 -6.94 19.47
N GLY A 116 11.95 -6.10 19.52
CA GLY A 116 12.06 -4.65 19.49
C GLY A 116 12.22 -4.04 18.09
N LEU A 117 12.02 -4.82 17.01
CA LEU A 117 12.00 -4.26 15.66
C LEU A 117 10.65 -3.63 15.38
N ARG A 118 10.67 -2.43 14.79
CA ARG A 118 9.47 -1.80 14.22
C ARG A 118 9.13 -2.47 12.91
N VAL A 119 7.86 -2.81 12.70
CA VAL A 119 7.40 -3.39 11.44
C VAL A 119 6.39 -2.44 10.81
N THR A 120 6.60 -2.12 9.54
CA THR A 120 5.68 -1.33 8.74
C THR A 120 5.26 -2.13 7.52
N LEU A 121 3.95 -2.23 7.29
CA LEU A 121 3.43 -2.82 6.06
C LEU A 121 3.02 -1.73 5.10
N VAL A 122 3.36 -1.93 3.82
CA VAL A 122 3.16 -0.95 2.76
C VAL A 122 2.35 -1.57 1.63
N THR A 123 1.41 -0.82 1.07
CA THR A 123 0.59 -1.30 -0.07
C THR A 123 0.15 -0.15 -0.97
N GLY A 124 -0.07 -0.48 -2.25
CA GLY A 124 -0.78 0.37 -3.20
C GLY A 124 -2.32 0.24 -3.13
N ALA A 125 -2.85 -0.53 -2.18
CA ALA A 125 -4.28 -0.68 -1.96
C ALA A 125 -4.94 0.62 -1.48
N ARG A 126 -6.23 0.76 -1.78
CA ARG A 126 -7.07 1.88 -1.31
C ARG A 126 -7.17 1.84 0.22
N THR A 127 -7.29 3.00 0.88
CA THR A 127 -7.49 3.05 2.34
C THR A 127 -8.69 2.20 2.78
N THR A 128 -9.81 2.29 2.04
CA THR A 128 -11.01 1.47 2.31
C THR A 128 -10.79 -0.03 2.18
N THR A 129 -9.92 -0.46 1.25
CA THR A 129 -9.52 -1.88 1.14
C THR A 129 -8.62 -2.27 2.30
N MET A 130 -7.72 -1.37 2.70
CA MET A 130 -6.81 -1.60 3.82
C MET A 130 -7.57 -1.76 5.14
N LEU A 131 -8.53 -0.88 5.43
CA LEU A 131 -9.35 -0.95 6.64
C LEU A 131 -10.10 -2.29 6.77
N LYS A 132 -10.59 -2.85 5.66
CA LYS A 132 -11.23 -4.18 5.65
C LYS A 132 -10.27 -5.34 5.90
N ARG A 133 -8.97 -5.15 5.64
CA ARG A 133 -7.92 -6.18 5.78
C ARG A 133 -7.23 -6.16 7.12
N ILE A 134 -7.26 -5.02 7.82
CA ILE A 134 -6.63 -4.84 9.13
C ILE A 134 -6.94 -5.99 10.11
N PRO A 135 -8.19 -6.46 10.26
CA PRO A 135 -8.50 -7.53 11.22
C PRO A 135 -7.77 -8.84 10.94
N THR A 136 -7.40 -9.11 9.69
CA THR A 136 -6.74 -10.37 9.30
C THR A 136 -5.23 -10.24 9.18
N LEU A 137 -4.69 -9.02 9.18
CA LEU A 137 -3.25 -8.76 9.17
C LEU A 137 -2.61 -8.94 10.55
N PRO A 138 -1.29 -9.14 10.63
CA PRO A 138 -0.57 -9.07 11.89
C PRO A 138 -0.61 -7.64 12.44
N LEU A 139 -0.56 -7.51 13.77
CA LEU A 139 -0.37 -6.21 14.40
C LEU A 139 1.05 -5.69 14.07
N VAL A 140 1.11 -4.48 13.53
CA VAL A 140 2.35 -3.81 13.10
C VAL A 140 2.38 -2.37 13.62
N ASP A 141 3.54 -1.72 13.54
CA ASP A 141 3.75 -0.39 14.11
C ASP A 141 3.20 0.73 13.22
N ALA A 142 3.12 0.49 11.91
CA ALA A 142 2.45 1.39 10.98
C ALA A 142 1.93 0.64 9.75
N LEU A 143 0.86 1.16 9.17
CA LEU A 143 0.33 0.75 7.87
C LEU A 143 0.41 1.92 6.91
N VAL A 144 0.99 1.69 5.74
CA VAL A 144 1.10 2.70 4.69
C VAL A 144 0.31 2.21 3.50
N CYS A 145 -0.76 2.93 3.13
CA CYS A 145 -1.60 2.59 1.99
C CYS A 145 -1.63 3.71 0.95
N GLU A 146 -2.30 3.45 -0.19
CA GLU A 146 -2.37 4.37 -1.34
C GLU A 146 -0.99 4.85 -1.82
N SER A 147 0.00 3.96 -1.77
CA SER A 147 1.39 4.24 -2.20
C SER A 147 2.10 5.34 -1.39
N GLY A 148 1.76 5.50 -0.10
CA GLY A 148 2.46 6.42 0.80
C GLY A 148 1.65 7.63 1.25
N SER A 149 0.49 7.86 0.67
CA SER A 149 -0.31 9.05 0.99
C SER A 149 -1.15 8.93 2.25
N CYS A 150 -1.37 7.71 2.75
CA CYS A 150 -2.12 7.46 3.97
C CYS A 150 -1.31 6.55 4.89
N ILE A 151 -0.89 7.11 6.03
CA ILE A 151 -0.22 6.39 7.11
C ILE A 151 -1.22 6.20 8.25
N LEU A 152 -1.36 4.97 8.73
CA LEU A 152 -2.18 4.61 9.87
C LEU A 152 -1.28 4.06 10.99
N TYR A 153 -1.48 4.53 12.22
CA TYR A 153 -0.83 3.98 13.41
C TYR A 153 -1.85 3.25 14.28
N PRO A 154 -1.44 2.15 14.94
CA PRO A 154 -2.28 1.54 15.95
C PRO A 154 -2.37 2.48 17.16
N GLU A 155 -3.58 2.75 17.60
CA GLU A 155 -3.88 3.55 18.79
C GLU A 155 -4.66 2.68 19.78
N THR A 156 -4.37 2.84 21.06
CA THR A 156 -5.09 2.13 22.13
C THR A 156 -6.21 3.01 22.66
N GLY A 157 -7.44 2.54 22.50
CA GLY A 157 -8.63 3.19 23.04
C GLY A 157 -8.73 3.11 24.56
N ARG A 158 -9.70 3.81 25.13
CA ARG A 158 -9.94 3.83 26.59
C ARG A 158 -10.21 2.42 27.14
N ASP A 159 -10.86 1.58 26.35
CA ASP A 159 -11.24 0.22 26.73
C ASP A 159 -10.14 -0.83 26.40
N GLY A 160 -8.95 -0.37 25.99
CA GLY A 160 -7.85 -1.24 25.58
C GLY A 160 -7.97 -1.80 24.14
N GLU A 161 -9.06 -1.50 23.44
CA GLU A 161 -9.22 -1.86 22.03
C GLU A 161 -8.21 -1.13 21.16
N THR A 162 -7.66 -1.83 20.16
CA THR A 162 -6.77 -1.21 19.17
C THR A 162 -7.58 -0.70 17.99
N TYR A 163 -7.52 0.60 17.72
CA TYR A 163 -8.02 1.21 16.50
C TYR A 163 -6.86 1.77 15.66
N TRP A 164 -7.16 2.25 14.45
CA TRP A 164 -6.15 2.76 13.53
C TRP A 164 -6.40 4.23 13.22
N GLY A 165 -5.56 5.09 13.78
CA GLY A 165 -5.62 6.53 13.57
C GLY A 165 -4.77 6.95 12.38
N ALA A 166 -5.26 7.90 11.59
CA ALA A 166 -4.52 8.45 10.47
C ALA A 166 -3.49 9.51 10.93
N ASP A 167 -2.33 9.53 10.30
CA ASP A 167 -1.30 10.56 10.54
C ASP A 167 -1.75 11.93 10.01
N LEU A 168 -2.34 12.75 10.87
CA LEU A 168 -2.86 14.07 10.50
C LEU A 168 -1.76 15.06 10.12
N GLU A 169 -0.56 14.92 10.70
CA GLU A 169 0.56 15.80 10.35
C GLU A 169 1.09 15.46 8.96
N TRP A 170 1.24 14.17 8.65
CA TRP A 170 1.57 13.73 7.30
C TRP A 170 0.56 14.24 6.27
N ARG A 171 -0.74 14.14 6.58
CA ARG A 171 -1.80 14.67 5.71
C ARG A 171 -1.66 16.16 5.43
N GLU A 172 -1.36 16.96 6.45
CA GLU A 172 -1.14 18.39 6.26
C GLU A 172 0.09 18.66 5.38
N ARG A 173 1.19 17.92 5.57
CA ARG A 173 2.41 18.06 4.77
C ARG A 173 2.17 17.80 3.28
N ILE A 174 1.27 16.88 2.93
CA ILE A 174 0.97 16.52 1.53
C ILE A 174 -0.23 17.29 0.96
N ARG A 175 -0.87 18.17 1.75
CA ARG A 175 -2.13 18.84 1.41
C ARG A 175 -2.03 19.69 0.15
N SER A 176 -0.91 20.34 -0.12
CA SER A 176 -0.71 21.12 -1.35
C SER A 176 -0.83 20.25 -2.62
N VAL A 177 -0.45 18.97 -2.51
CA VAL A 177 -0.40 18.04 -3.64
C VAL A 177 -1.75 17.34 -3.84
N VAL A 178 -2.40 16.95 -2.75
CA VAL A 178 -3.58 16.06 -2.78
C VAL A 178 -4.88 16.74 -2.34
N GLY A 179 -4.81 18.01 -1.95
CA GLY A 179 -5.94 18.78 -1.46
C GLY A 179 -6.32 18.45 -0.02
N ASP A 180 -7.44 19.02 0.41
CA ASP A 180 -8.03 18.71 1.71
C ASP A 180 -8.55 17.25 1.72
N GLN A 181 -8.12 16.49 2.73
CA GLN A 181 -8.52 15.09 2.93
C GLN A 181 -9.65 14.93 3.97
N LYS A 182 -10.34 16.00 4.37
CA LYS A 182 -11.48 15.93 5.29
C LYS A 182 -12.68 15.25 4.63
N GLU A 183 -13.29 14.32 5.36
CA GLU A 183 -14.50 13.64 4.92
C GLU A 183 -15.76 14.48 5.18
N PRO A 184 -16.77 14.43 4.30
CA PRO A 184 -16.79 13.68 3.04
C PRO A 184 -15.94 14.36 1.95
N LEU A 185 -15.16 13.55 1.22
CA LEU A 185 -14.35 14.08 0.11
C LEU A 185 -15.27 14.50 -1.05
N PRO A 186 -15.00 15.66 -1.69
CA PRO A 186 -15.72 16.01 -2.91
C PRO A 186 -15.41 15.01 -4.03
N PRO A 187 -16.25 14.95 -5.08
CA PRO A 187 -15.97 14.12 -6.25
C PRO A 187 -14.60 14.50 -6.84
N PRO A 188 -13.85 13.55 -7.43
CA PRO A 188 -12.48 13.77 -7.92
C PRO A 188 -12.29 15.04 -8.77
N GLU A 189 -13.28 15.37 -9.61
CA GLU A 189 -13.28 16.52 -10.51
C GLU A 189 -13.25 17.86 -9.76
N LYS A 190 -13.75 17.89 -8.52
CA LYS A 190 -13.81 19.08 -7.66
C LYS A 190 -12.71 19.14 -6.60
N ARG A 191 -11.84 18.13 -6.51
CA ARG A 191 -10.72 18.10 -5.56
C ARG A 191 -9.61 19.07 -5.98
N GLN A 192 -8.95 19.67 -5.00
CA GLN A 192 -7.88 20.66 -5.20
C GLN A 192 -6.49 20.01 -5.10
N GLY A 193 -5.48 20.64 -5.69
CA GLY A 193 -4.08 20.20 -5.60
C GLY A 193 -3.58 19.53 -6.88
N ALA A 194 -2.25 19.52 -7.03
CA ALA A 194 -1.57 19.13 -8.27
C ALA A 194 -1.96 17.73 -8.78
N LEU A 195 -2.24 16.78 -7.87
CA LEU A 195 -2.70 15.43 -8.25
C LEU A 195 -4.03 15.50 -9.00
N TRP A 196 -4.98 16.31 -8.52
CA TRP A 196 -6.32 16.39 -9.08
C TRP A 196 -6.38 17.31 -10.31
N ASP A 197 -5.47 18.28 -10.42
CA ASP A 197 -5.24 19.02 -11.66
C ASP A 197 -4.79 18.06 -12.78
N LEU A 198 -3.86 17.16 -12.48
CA LEU A 198 -3.42 16.12 -13.42
C LEU A 198 -4.57 15.18 -13.79
N TYR A 199 -5.39 14.75 -12.83
CA TYR A 199 -6.58 13.94 -13.08
C TYR A 199 -7.53 14.61 -14.08
N ARG A 200 -7.83 15.91 -13.90
CA ARG A 200 -8.68 16.67 -14.83
C ARG A 200 -8.06 16.78 -16.23
N ARG A 201 -6.78 17.12 -16.33
CA ARG A 201 -6.04 17.19 -17.61
C ARG A 201 -6.11 15.87 -18.37
N LEU A 202 -6.02 14.73 -17.67
CA LEU A 202 -6.16 13.40 -18.27
C LEU A 202 -7.57 13.13 -18.79
N LEU A 203 -8.61 13.54 -18.06
CA LEU A 203 -10.00 13.41 -18.51
C LEU A 203 -10.27 14.28 -19.75
N GLU A 204 -9.74 15.50 -19.80
CA GLU A 204 -9.85 16.39 -20.96
C GLU A 204 -9.19 15.80 -22.22
N GLN A 205 -8.13 15.02 -22.04
CA GLN A 205 -7.47 14.26 -23.12
C GLN A 205 -8.21 12.97 -23.50
N GLY A 206 -9.36 12.69 -22.87
CA GLY A 206 -10.17 11.50 -23.13
C GLY A 206 -9.61 10.21 -22.51
N MET A 207 -8.62 10.30 -21.61
CA MET A 207 -8.06 9.13 -20.93
C MET A 207 -9.00 8.60 -19.85
N ARG A 208 -8.95 7.29 -19.59
CA ARG A 208 -9.71 6.64 -18.51
C ARG A 208 -8.93 6.67 -17.19
N ALA A 209 -9.46 7.39 -16.21
CA ALA A 209 -8.94 7.44 -14.86
C ALA A 209 -9.97 6.92 -13.82
N ASP A 210 -9.53 6.09 -12.87
CA ASP A 210 -10.31 5.54 -11.76
C ASP A 210 -9.77 6.10 -10.44
N ALA A 211 -10.48 7.10 -9.91
CA ALA A 211 -10.20 7.74 -8.62
C ALA A 211 -11.15 7.25 -7.50
N LEU A 212 -12.02 6.26 -7.78
CA LEU A 212 -13.05 5.84 -6.82
C LEU A 212 -12.42 5.21 -5.58
N GLY A 213 -12.72 5.76 -4.41
CA GLY A 213 -12.23 5.26 -3.12
C GLY A 213 -10.74 5.50 -2.88
N TYR A 214 -10.12 6.36 -3.69
CA TYR A 214 -8.80 6.93 -3.41
C TYR A 214 -8.94 8.31 -2.78
N THR A 215 -8.03 8.63 -1.87
CA THR A 215 -7.93 9.94 -1.21
C THR A 215 -6.76 10.75 -1.77
N ALA A 216 -5.70 10.10 -2.24
CA ALA A 216 -4.47 10.75 -2.68
C ALA A 216 -3.71 9.96 -3.75
N SER A 217 -4.44 9.21 -4.57
CA SER A 217 -3.93 8.62 -5.81
C SER A 217 -5.09 8.37 -6.78
N PHE A 218 -4.80 7.98 -8.01
CA PHE A 218 -5.79 7.43 -8.93
C PHE A 218 -5.12 6.47 -9.91
N ARG A 219 -5.91 5.63 -10.57
CA ARG A 219 -5.41 4.68 -11.58
C ARG A 219 -5.70 5.19 -12.98
N VAL A 220 -4.75 5.05 -13.88
CA VAL A 220 -4.94 5.28 -15.32
C VAL A 220 -4.89 3.93 -16.03
N ILE A 221 -5.89 3.66 -16.87
CA ILE A 221 -6.00 2.40 -17.61
C ILE A 221 -5.93 2.75 -19.10
N PRO A 222 -4.75 2.68 -19.73
CA PRO A 222 -4.62 2.93 -21.16
C PRO A 222 -5.40 1.87 -21.96
N ARG A 223 -6.11 2.31 -22.99
CA ARG A 223 -6.91 1.47 -23.88
C ARG A 223 -6.08 0.82 -24.97
N ASP A 224 -5.04 1.51 -25.42
CA ASP A 224 -4.17 1.13 -26.52
C ASP A 224 -2.72 1.59 -26.27
N ASP A 225 -1.83 1.33 -27.23
CA ASP A 225 -0.42 1.72 -27.13
C ASP A 225 -0.23 3.23 -27.29
N ALA A 226 -1.11 3.94 -27.99
CA ALA A 226 -1.01 5.39 -28.15
C ALA A 226 -1.30 6.12 -26.83
N GLU A 227 -2.32 5.71 -26.08
CA GLU A 227 -2.57 6.21 -24.73
C GLU A 227 -1.45 5.85 -23.75
N ARG A 228 -0.83 4.67 -23.93
CA ARG A 228 0.33 4.28 -23.12
C ARG A 228 1.52 5.21 -23.38
N ASP A 229 1.83 5.49 -24.64
CA ASP A 229 2.92 6.39 -25.00
C ASP A 229 2.65 7.82 -24.53
N ALA A 230 1.40 8.27 -24.59
CA ALA A 230 0.99 9.55 -24.03
C ALA A 230 1.17 9.60 -22.51
N LEU A 231 0.84 8.51 -21.79
CA LEU A 231 1.05 8.41 -20.35
C LEU A 231 2.55 8.39 -19.99
N GLU A 232 3.41 7.74 -20.78
CA GLU A 232 4.86 7.75 -20.56
C GLU A 232 5.49 9.13 -20.82
N ARG A 233 5.01 9.87 -21.83
CA ARG A 233 5.39 11.28 -22.02
C ARG A 233 4.99 12.13 -20.83
N LEU A 234 3.73 12.02 -20.38
CA LEU A 234 3.23 12.74 -19.22
C LEU A 234 3.98 12.37 -17.94
N ARG A 235 4.33 11.09 -17.77
CA ARG A 235 5.18 10.62 -16.67
C ARG A 235 6.52 11.35 -16.66
N SER A 236 7.16 11.51 -17.81
CA SER A 236 8.43 12.22 -17.94
C SER A 236 8.28 13.72 -17.60
N GLU A 237 7.14 14.34 -17.92
CA GLU A 237 6.83 15.73 -17.53
C GLU A 237 6.69 15.87 -16.00
N ILE A 238 6.03 14.92 -15.34
CA ILE A 238 5.75 15.00 -13.90
C ILE A 238 6.89 14.47 -13.01
N GLU A 239 7.78 13.62 -13.52
CA GLU A 239 8.91 13.06 -12.76
C GLU A 239 9.94 14.12 -12.33
N GLY A 240 9.85 15.34 -12.87
CA GLY A 240 10.55 16.54 -12.39
C GLY A 240 9.89 17.28 -11.23
N GLY A 241 8.61 17.02 -10.94
CA GLY A 241 7.78 17.76 -9.98
C GLY A 241 7.51 17.04 -8.64
N GLU A 242 6.36 17.33 -8.01
CA GLU A 242 5.94 16.78 -6.71
C GLU A 242 5.19 15.44 -6.81
N LEU A 243 4.84 15.02 -8.04
CA LEU A 243 4.08 13.80 -8.32
C LEU A 243 5.00 12.66 -8.78
N ALA A 244 4.52 11.41 -8.70
CA ALA A 244 5.10 10.30 -9.46
C ALA A 244 4.01 9.45 -10.10
N CYS A 245 4.30 8.94 -11.29
CA CYS A 245 3.54 7.86 -11.89
C CYS A 245 4.34 6.57 -11.74
N ARG A 246 3.77 5.58 -11.04
CA ARG A 246 4.28 4.20 -11.05
C ARG A 246 3.43 3.37 -12.00
N CYS A 247 4.02 2.98 -13.12
CA CYS A 247 3.45 1.96 -13.99
C CYS A 247 3.64 0.60 -13.31
N ASN A 248 2.56 0.00 -12.79
CA ASN A 248 2.62 -1.39 -12.37
C ASN A 248 2.59 -2.25 -13.63
N LEU A 249 3.75 -2.81 -13.98
CA LEU A 249 3.99 -3.66 -15.14
C LEU A 249 3.41 -5.07 -15.01
N GLY A 250 2.35 -5.24 -14.21
CA GLY A 250 1.72 -6.54 -13.94
C GLY A 250 1.50 -7.38 -15.18
#